data_AF-A0A957QRG2-F1
#
_entry.id   AF-A0A957QRG2-F1
#
_cell.length_a   1.000
_cell.length_b   1.000
_cell.length_c   1.000
_cell.angle_alpha   90.00
_cell.angle_beta   90.00
_cell.angle_gamma   90.00
#
_symmetry.space_group_name_H-M   'P 1'
#
loop_
_entity.id
_entity.type
_entity.pdbx_description
1 polymer ?
#
loop_
_entity_poly.entity_id
_entity_poly.type
_entity_poly.pdbx_seq_one_letter_code
_entity_poly.pdbx_strand_id
1 'polypeptide(L)' 'LQASSPAIDAVLGACLATDQRGANRPVDGDGDMTALCDSGAYEYLGKLYQVFLPVVTRP' A
#
# COMPACT_ATOMS: atom_id res chain seq x y z
N LEU A 1 6.32 -3.43 4.73
CA LEU A 1 6.10 -2.61 5.94
C LEU A 1 5.44 -3.46 7.03
N GLN A 2 5.60 -3.08 8.29
CA GLN A 2 4.82 -3.65 9.40
C GLN A 2 3.56 -2.81 9.61
N ALA A 3 2.46 -3.42 10.07
CA ALA A 3 1.13 -2.81 10.11
C ALA A 3 1.02 -1.50 10.94
N SER A 4 1.94 -1.23 11.85
CA SER A 4 1.97 -0.01 12.67
C SER A 4 3.13 0.92 12.29
N SER A 5 3.64 0.80 11.07
CA SER A 5 4.75 1.62 10.61
C SER A 5 4.30 3.06 10.40
N PRO A 6 5.05 4.08 10.87
CA PRO A 6 4.74 5.48 10.60
C PRO A 6 4.94 5.87 9.12
N ALA A 7 5.44 4.94 8.31
CA ALA A 7 5.54 5.10 6.87
C ALA A 7 4.21 4.83 6.16
N ILE A 8 3.22 4.20 6.82
CA ILE A 8 1.90 3.93 6.24
C ILE A 8 1.14 5.25 6.12
N ASP A 9 0.51 5.48 4.96
CA ASP A 9 -0.35 6.63 4.69
C ASP A 9 0.29 8.00 5.04
N ALA A 10 1.62 8.09 4.88
CA ALA A 10 2.40 9.22 5.39
C ALA A 10 2.56 10.39 4.40
N VAL A 11 2.26 10.18 3.11
CA VAL A 11 2.53 11.18 2.07
C VAL A 11 1.28 12.01 1.78
N LEU A 12 1.35 13.30 2.12
CA LEU A 12 0.36 14.30 1.73
C LEU A 12 0.74 14.88 0.37
N GLY A 13 0.31 14.25 -0.72
CA GLY A 13 0.62 14.73 -2.07
C GLY A 13 0.32 13.75 -3.19
N ALA A 14 0.91 14.01 -4.36
CA ALA A 14 0.75 13.16 -5.52
C ALA A 14 1.51 11.85 -5.35
N CYS A 15 0.80 10.74 -5.54
CA CYS A 15 1.35 9.40 -5.55
C CYS A 15 1.57 8.96 -7.01
N LEU A 16 2.60 8.15 -7.25
CA LEU A 16 2.70 7.40 -8.51
C LEU A 16 1.55 6.40 -8.59
N ALA A 17 1.14 6.01 -9.80
CA ALA A 17 0.04 5.07 -9.99
C ALA A 17 0.34 3.66 -9.43
N THR A 18 1.62 3.27 -9.38
CA THR A 18 2.05 1.98 -8.87
C THR A 18 3.33 2.06 -8.03
N ASP A 19 3.51 1.09 -7.14
CA ASP A 19 4.75 0.87 -6.40
C ASP A 19 5.81 0.15 -7.25
N GLN A 20 6.99 -0.13 -6.69
CA GLN A 20 8.09 -0.76 -7.42
C GLN A 20 7.82 -2.21 -7.89
N ARG A 21 6.74 -2.83 -7.40
CA ARG A 21 6.29 -4.18 -7.79
C ARG A 21 5.16 -4.11 -8.83
N GLY A 22 4.66 -2.91 -9.14
CA GLY A 22 3.49 -2.70 -9.98
C GLY A 22 2.16 -2.81 -9.22
N ALA A 23 2.16 -2.78 -7.88
CA ALA A 23 0.93 -2.75 -7.10
C ALA A 23 0.33 -1.33 -7.12
N ASN A 24 -1.00 -1.21 -7.16
CA ASN A 24 -1.69 0.08 -7.20
C ASN A 24 -1.39 0.94 -5.96
N ARG A 25 -1.38 2.27 -6.16
CA ARG A 25 -1.31 3.31 -5.12
C ARG A 25 -2.24 4.49 -5.48
N PRO A 26 -2.72 5.30 -4.53
CA PRO A 26 -2.67 5.10 -3.07
C PRO A 26 -3.65 4.01 -2.61
N VAL A 27 -3.38 3.41 -1.45
CA VAL A 27 -4.27 2.45 -0.77
C VAL A 27 -4.32 2.80 0.72
N ASP A 28 -5.52 2.85 1.27
CA ASP A 28 -5.75 2.98 2.72
C ASP A 28 -5.15 1.76 3.46
N GLY A 29 -3.98 1.97 4.03
CA GLY A 29 -3.15 0.95 4.66
C GLY A 29 -3.32 0.88 6.18
N ASP A 30 -3.74 1.98 6.82
CA ASP A 30 -3.99 2.07 8.26
C ASP A 30 -5.46 1.85 8.67
N GLY A 31 -6.38 1.92 7.70
CA GLY A 31 -7.81 1.66 7.85
C GLY A 31 -8.62 2.86 8.35
N ASP A 32 -8.13 4.09 8.17
CA ASP A 32 -8.80 5.32 8.60
C ASP A 32 -9.82 5.87 7.58
N MET A 33 -10.04 5.15 6.46
CA MET A 33 -10.89 5.52 5.31
C MET A 33 -10.28 6.61 4.40
N THR A 34 -9.00 6.94 4.57
CA THR A 34 -8.24 7.86 3.72
C THR A 34 -7.13 7.11 3.01
N ALA A 35 -7.19 7.05 1.69
CA ALA A 35 -6.09 6.48 0.91
C ALA A 35 -5.01 7.53 0.68
N LEU A 36 -3.88 7.38 1.39
CA LEU A 36 -2.63 8.08 1.08
C LEU A 36 -1.62 7.05 0.57
N CYS A 37 -0.44 7.53 0.17
CA CYS A 37 0.64 6.62 -0.21
C CYS A 37 1.65 6.51 0.91
N ASP A 38 2.21 5.31 1.08
CA ASP A 38 3.28 5.06 2.01
C ASP A 38 4.54 5.84 1.63
N SER A 39 5.33 6.25 2.63
CA SER A 39 6.65 6.78 2.35
C SER A 39 7.57 5.69 1.77
N GLY A 40 8.14 5.95 0.60
CA GLY A 40 9.11 5.07 -0.07
C GLY A 40 8.54 4.31 -1.27
N ALA A 41 9.28 3.29 -1.73
CA ALA A 41 9.01 2.63 -3.01
C ALA A 41 7.93 1.54 -2.95
N TYR A 42 7.54 1.08 -1.75
CA TYR A 42 6.62 -0.03 -1.48
C TYR A 42 5.28 0.51 -0.96
N GLU A 43 4.15 -0.11 -1.34
CA GLU A 43 2.84 0.16 -0.74
C GLU A 43 2.32 -1.01 0.10
N TYR A 44 1.92 -0.71 1.32
CA TYR A 44 1.31 -1.63 2.27
C TYR A 44 -0.20 -1.70 2.02
N LEU A 45 -0.65 -2.83 1.48
CA LEU A 45 -2.06 -3.01 1.13
C LEU A 45 -2.97 -3.33 2.34
N GLY A 46 -2.53 -3.13 3.59
CA GLY A 46 -3.34 -3.47 4.76
C GLY A 46 -3.67 -4.97 4.89
N LYS A 47 -4.39 -5.34 5.95
CA LYS A 47 -4.80 -6.75 6.17
C LYS A 47 -5.96 -7.20 5.28
N LEU A 48 -6.81 -6.29 4.83
CA LEU A 48 -8.02 -6.62 4.06
C LEU A 48 -7.69 -7.18 2.66
N TYR A 49 -6.59 -6.72 2.06
CA TYR A 49 -6.16 -7.19 0.74
C TYR A 49 -5.33 -8.50 0.79
N GLN A 50 -4.77 -8.86 1.95
CA GLN A 50 -4.02 -10.12 2.11
C GLN A 50 -4.92 -11.37 2.18
N VAL A 51 -6.23 -11.20 2.43
CA VAL A 51 -7.18 -12.32 2.49
C VAL A 51 -7.66 -12.73 1.09
N PHE A 52 -7.56 -11.85 0.09
CA PHE A 52 -8.02 -12.10 -1.29
C PHE A 52 -6.92 -12.36 -2.33
N LEU A 53 -5.64 -12.24 -1.98
CA LEU A 53 -4.53 -12.45 -2.92
C LEU A 53 -3.57 -13.53 -2.38
N PRO A 54 -3.70 -14.82 -2.76
CA PRO A 54 -2.47 -15.57 -2.96
C PRO A 54 -1.77 -14.81 -4.07
N VAL A 55 -0.52 -14.37 -3.83
CA VAL A 55 0.32 -13.81 -4.87
C VAL A 55 0.22 -14.74 -6.07
N VAL A 56 -0.52 -14.34 -7.11
CA VAL A 56 -0.53 -15.04 -8.38
C VAL A 56 0.87 -14.80 -8.91
N THR A 57 1.77 -15.72 -8.57
CA THR A 57 3.07 -15.87 -9.17
C THR A 57 2.81 -16.00 -10.67
N ARG A 58 2.98 -14.91 -11.41
CA ARG A 58 3.16 -15.01 -12.86
C ARG A 58 4.44 -15.82 -13.08
N PRO A 59 4.43 -16.77 -14.04
CA PRO A 59 5.49 -17.76 -14.23
C PRO A 59 6.86 -17.13 -14.51
#